data_AF-A0AAD7US72-F1
#
_entry.id   AF-A0AAD7US72-F1
#
_cell.length_a   1.000
_cell.length_b   1.000
_cell.length_c   1.000
_cell.angle_alpha   90.00
_cell.angle_beta   90.00
_cell.angle_gamma   90.00
#
_symmetry.space_group_name_H-M   'P 1'
#
loop_
_entity.id
_entity.type
_entity.pdbx_description
1 polymer ?
#
loop_
_entity_poly.entity_id
_entity_poly.type
_entity_poly.pdbx_seq_one_letter_code
_entity_poly.pdbx_strand_id
1 'polypeptide(L)'
;MMDSKVHDFERISISPVAARDSIEQGRAETESQLSVQVDLDDLSASSSSSSSSSSVAPLLLVSPPPLDDKTKHEIMTQCLAALHGPEAQPRSPEQAAGILHSLFGNEDVFIVMPTVVIVPLLAFLHDLKRRALEHHIQYLVWKGERVDEGMMDVDIIFVQLEKCQHPNFKNSFESLAPHVGRIVYDEAHMHITEYRYLRKAIDAALALRMPGVPVFCMRATLPMPLIQKTFKSKLWITYYCFEDGIIEGGPVIGHARSTWLL
;
A
#
# COMPACT_ATOMS: atom_id res chain seq x y z
N MET A 1 -1.99 -34.60 -31.91
CA MET A 1 -2.95 -33.49 -32.06
C MET A 1 -3.78 -33.43 -30.79
N MET A 2 -3.39 -32.57 -29.85
CA MET A 2 -4.17 -32.28 -28.66
C MET A 2 -4.47 -30.79 -28.69
N ASP A 3 -5.77 -30.47 -28.76
CA ASP A 3 -6.30 -29.12 -28.84
C ASP A 3 -5.98 -28.35 -27.55
N SER A 4 -5.22 -27.26 -27.70
CA SER A 4 -5.05 -26.25 -26.67
C SER A 4 -6.28 -25.34 -26.70
N LYS A 5 -7.20 -25.56 -25.75
CA LYS A 5 -8.28 -24.61 -25.48
C LYS A 5 -7.70 -23.41 -24.75
N VAL A 6 -7.52 -22.32 -25.47
CA VAL A 6 -7.34 -20.98 -24.91
C VAL A 6 -8.61 -20.64 -24.13
N HIS A 7 -8.51 -20.51 -22.82
CA HIS A 7 -9.62 -20.06 -21.98
C HIS A 7 -9.51 -18.55 -21.77
N ASP A 8 -10.59 -17.85 -22.11
CA ASP A 8 -10.73 -16.40 -21.99
C ASP A 8 -10.57 -15.92 -20.54
N PHE A 9 -9.72 -14.92 -20.37
CA PHE A 9 -9.63 -14.14 -19.15
C PHE A 9 -10.76 -13.10 -19.13
N GLU A 10 -11.51 -13.04 -18.03
CA GLU A 10 -12.52 -12.00 -17.79
C GLU A 10 -11.79 -10.75 -17.25
N ARG A 11 -11.03 -10.06 -18.11
CA ARG A 11 -10.40 -8.76 -17.81
C ARG A 11 -11.43 -7.68 -18.09
N ILE A 12 -12.07 -7.16 -17.06
CA ILE A 12 -12.98 -6.01 -17.18
C ILE A 12 -12.14 -4.74 -16.98
N SER A 13 -11.55 -4.25 -18.07
CA SER A 13 -10.88 -2.94 -18.10
C SER A 13 -11.95 -1.86 -18.32
N ILE A 14 -12.09 -0.94 -17.36
CA ILE A 14 -12.96 0.22 -17.50
C ILE A 14 -12.11 1.38 -18.01
N SER A 15 -12.50 1.98 -19.12
CA SER A 15 -11.76 3.10 -19.74
C SER A 15 -11.72 4.31 -18.80
N PRO A 16 -10.54 4.90 -18.51
CA PRO A 16 -10.39 6.04 -17.61
C PRO A 16 -11.06 7.34 -18.10
N VAL A 17 -11.50 7.39 -19.37
CA VAL A 17 -12.21 8.54 -19.93
C VAL A 17 -13.62 8.68 -19.34
N ALA A 18 -14.32 7.57 -19.07
CA ALA A 18 -15.68 7.60 -18.54
C ALA A 18 -15.77 8.05 -17.07
N ALA A 19 -14.70 7.88 -16.30
CA ALA A 19 -14.64 8.26 -14.89
C ALA A 19 -14.40 9.77 -14.67
N ARG A 20 -13.75 10.46 -15.62
CA ARG A 20 -13.49 11.90 -15.54
C ARG A 20 -14.77 12.74 -15.71
N ASP A 21 -15.63 12.36 -16.65
CA ASP A 21 -16.86 13.10 -16.94
C ASP A 21 -17.85 13.10 -15.74
N SER A 22 -17.84 12.05 -14.93
CA SER A 22 -18.69 11.94 -13.74
C SER A 22 -18.19 12.77 -12.55
N ILE A 23 -16.88 13.04 -12.46
CA ILE A 23 -16.28 13.83 -11.38
C ILE A 23 -16.40 15.33 -11.66
N GLU A 24 -16.30 15.76 -12.93
CA GLU A 24 -16.50 17.17 -13.29
C GLU A 24 -17.96 17.63 -13.12
N GLN A 25 -18.93 16.75 -13.37
CA GLN A 25 -20.35 17.06 -13.14
C GLN A 25 -20.70 17.24 -11.65
N GLY A 26 -20.08 16.49 -10.73
CA GLY A 26 -20.32 16.66 -9.29
C GLY A 26 -19.67 17.91 -8.68
N ARG A 27 -18.59 18.41 -9.28
CA ARG A 27 -17.87 19.60 -8.77
C ARG A 27 -18.60 20.91 -9.10
N ALA A 28 -19.27 20.97 -10.25
CA ALA A 28 -20.05 22.14 -10.66
C ALA A 28 -21.26 22.41 -9.75
N GLU A 29 -21.85 21.37 -9.14
CA GLU A 29 -23.01 21.52 -8.24
C GLU A 29 -22.61 21.99 -6.83
N THR A 30 -21.35 21.77 -6.42
CA THR A 30 -20.90 22.07 -5.06
C THR A 30 -20.37 23.51 -4.92
N GLU A 31 -19.80 24.09 -5.98
CA GLU A 31 -19.30 25.48 -5.97
C GLU A 31 -20.42 26.54 -6.05
N SER A 32 -21.67 26.13 -6.33
CA SER A 32 -22.84 27.03 -6.32
C SER A 32 -23.41 27.34 -4.93
N GLN A 33 -22.94 26.69 -3.85
CA GLN A 33 -23.56 26.80 -2.52
C GLN A 33 -22.72 27.49 -1.44
N LEU A 34 -21.51 27.98 -1.75
CA LEU A 34 -20.63 28.61 -0.76
C LEU A 34 -20.10 29.97 -1.25
N SER A 35 -20.96 30.98 -1.19
CA SER A 35 -20.56 32.39 -1.20
C SER A 35 -20.96 33.04 0.13
N VAL A 36 -20.06 33.01 1.11
CA VAL A 36 -20.18 33.79 2.34
C VAL A 36 -19.11 34.88 2.30
N GLN A 37 -19.55 36.13 2.13
CA GLN A 37 -18.71 37.32 2.26
C GLN A 37 -18.30 37.51 3.73
N VAL A 38 -17.01 37.71 3.96
CA VAL A 38 -16.48 38.19 5.25
C VAL A 38 -15.84 39.54 5.00
N ASP A 39 -16.51 40.58 5.47
CA ASP A 39 -15.97 41.94 5.59
C ASP A 39 -14.92 41.99 6.69
N LEU A 40 -13.76 42.55 6.37
CA LEU A 40 -12.69 42.86 7.33
C LEU A 40 -12.21 44.28 7.03
N ASP A 41 -12.85 45.24 7.69
CA ASP A 41 -12.36 46.61 7.82
C ASP A 41 -11.82 46.87 9.24
N ASP A 42 -10.80 47.71 9.25
CA ASP A 42 -10.21 48.47 10.35
C ASP A 42 -9.45 47.75 11.47
N LEU A 43 -8.12 48.00 11.50
CA LEU A 43 -7.47 48.71 12.61
C LEU A 43 -6.07 49.21 12.17
N SER A 44 -5.99 50.51 11.94
CA SER A 44 -4.74 51.27 11.80
C SER A 44 -4.15 51.63 13.17
N ALA A 45 -2.83 51.50 13.37
CA ALA A 45 -2.02 52.46 14.14
C ALA A 45 -0.50 52.17 14.05
N SER A 46 0.19 53.10 13.38
CA SER A 46 1.52 53.66 13.66
C SER A 46 2.54 52.90 14.53
N SER A 47 3.72 52.63 13.97
CA SER A 47 4.97 53.01 14.62
C SER A 47 6.10 53.20 13.62
N SER A 48 6.74 54.34 13.75
CA SER A 48 7.95 54.81 13.07
C SER A 48 9.17 53.96 13.42
N SER A 49 9.94 53.54 12.43
CA SER A 49 11.32 53.11 12.65
C SER A 49 12.24 53.62 11.54
N SER A 50 13.40 54.05 12.01
CA SER A 50 14.48 54.77 11.34
C SER A 50 15.11 53.97 10.20
N SER A 51 15.20 54.62 9.04
CA SER A 51 15.91 54.17 7.85
C SER A 51 17.43 54.22 8.04
N SER A 52 18.07 53.08 8.29
CA SER A 52 19.48 52.84 7.99
C SER A 52 19.57 51.97 6.73
N SER A 53 19.86 52.61 5.60
CA SER A 53 20.03 51.97 4.31
C SER A 53 21.34 51.20 4.24
N SER A 54 21.36 49.95 4.73
CA SER A 54 22.34 48.98 4.26
C SER A 54 21.79 48.38 2.95
N SER A 55 22.41 48.76 1.84
CA SER A 55 22.17 48.14 0.53
C SER A 55 22.68 46.70 0.58
N VAL A 56 21.87 45.80 1.12
CA VAL A 56 22.07 44.36 0.99
C VAL A 56 21.73 44.02 -0.44
N ALA A 57 22.77 43.76 -1.25
CA ALA A 57 22.57 43.26 -2.60
C ALA A 57 21.65 42.02 -2.52
N PRO A 58 20.58 41.94 -3.33
CA PRO A 58 19.72 40.76 -3.33
C PRO A 58 20.61 39.56 -3.65
N LEU A 59 20.71 38.63 -2.69
CA LEU A 59 21.29 37.32 -2.94
C LEU A 59 20.41 36.69 -4.01
N LEU A 60 20.88 36.75 -5.27
CA LEU A 60 20.36 35.93 -6.34
C LEU A 60 20.50 34.49 -5.87
N LEU A 61 19.39 33.93 -5.40
CA LEU A 61 19.29 32.52 -5.06
C LEU A 61 19.39 31.77 -6.38
N VAL A 62 20.62 31.55 -6.83
CA VAL A 62 20.89 30.74 -8.01
C VAL A 62 20.40 29.35 -7.64
N SER A 63 19.27 28.95 -8.21
CA SER A 63 18.78 27.58 -8.06
C SER A 63 19.92 26.66 -8.48
N PRO A 64 20.32 25.71 -7.62
CA PRO A 64 21.37 24.77 -7.98
C PRO A 64 20.98 24.05 -9.28
N PRO A 65 21.97 23.71 -10.13
CA PRO A 65 21.69 22.98 -11.36
C PRO A 65 20.96 21.67 -11.02
N PRO A 66 20.02 21.23 -11.88
CA PRO A 66 19.31 19.98 -11.65
C PRO A 66 20.33 18.84 -11.53
N LEU A 67 20.19 18.04 -10.48
CA LEU A 67 21.00 16.84 -10.26
C LEU A 67 20.74 15.84 -11.40
N ASP A 68 21.79 15.15 -11.86
CA ASP A 68 21.64 14.06 -12.80
C ASP A 68 21.04 12.82 -12.12
N ASP A 69 20.48 11.91 -12.92
CA ASP A 69 19.76 10.75 -12.36
C ASP A 69 20.68 9.80 -11.58
N LYS A 70 21.96 9.75 -11.96
CA LYS A 70 22.97 8.95 -11.26
C LYS A 70 23.19 9.48 -9.83
N THR A 71 23.41 10.78 -9.65
CA THR A 71 23.58 11.36 -8.32
C THR A 71 22.31 11.26 -7.49
N LYS A 72 21.12 11.46 -8.09
CA LYS A 72 19.84 11.25 -7.37
C LYS A 72 19.71 9.82 -6.84
N HIS A 73 20.06 8.83 -7.66
CA HIS A 73 20.02 7.43 -7.26
C HIS A 73 21.02 7.12 -6.14
N GLU A 74 22.24 7.66 -6.22
CA GLU A 74 23.26 7.50 -5.19
C GLU A 74 22.82 8.09 -3.84
N ILE A 75 22.24 9.30 -3.85
CA ILE A 75 21.69 9.93 -2.64
C ILE A 75 20.56 9.08 -2.06
N MET A 76 19.63 8.59 -2.89
CA MET A 76 18.55 7.70 -2.44
C MET A 76 19.12 6.46 -1.74
N THR A 77 20.10 5.78 -2.36
CA THR A 77 20.75 4.61 -1.77
C THR A 77 21.42 4.94 -0.43
N GLN A 78 22.11 6.09 -0.33
CA GLN A 78 22.72 6.54 0.93
C GLN A 78 21.68 6.83 2.02
N CYS A 79 20.56 7.46 1.68
CA CYS A 79 19.45 7.71 2.62
C CYS A 79 18.83 6.40 3.11
N LEU A 80 18.56 5.45 2.21
CA LEU A 80 18.07 4.13 2.57
C LEU A 80 19.08 3.41 3.46
N ALA A 81 20.37 3.45 3.11
CA ALA A 81 21.43 2.83 3.89
C ALA A 81 21.55 3.41 5.30
N ALA A 82 21.38 4.73 5.44
CA ALA A 82 21.43 5.42 6.72
C ALA A 82 20.23 5.10 7.62
N LEU A 83 19.02 5.01 7.04
CA LEU A 83 17.78 4.75 7.80
C LEU A 83 17.60 3.27 8.12
N HIS A 84 18.01 2.39 7.20
CA HIS A 84 17.66 0.97 7.22
C HIS A 84 18.87 0.03 7.20
N GLY A 85 20.09 0.56 7.26
CA GLY A 85 21.33 -0.21 7.24
C GLY A 85 21.90 -0.42 5.83
N PRO A 86 23.18 -0.80 5.71
CA PRO A 86 23.96 -0.69 4.48
C PRO A 86 23.44 -1.53 3.29
N GLU A 87 22.66 -2.56 3.56
CA GLU A 87 22.09 -3.45 2.53
C GLU A 87 20.70 -2.99 2.04
N ALA A 88 20.19 -1.86 2.54
CA ALA A 88 18.85 -1.39 2.21
C ALA A 88 18.75 -0.94 0.74
N GLN A 89 17.76 -1.47 0.03
CA GLN A 89 17.46 -1.14 -1.36
C GLN A 89 15.95 -1.02 -1.55
N PRO A 90 15.47 -0.25 -2.55
CA PRO A 90 14.07 -0.28 -2.93
C PRO A 90 13.68 -1.70 -3.37
N ARG A 91 12.48 -2.16 -2.99
CA ARG A 91 11.96 -3.47 -3.40
C ARG A 91 11.68 -3.53 -4.88
N SER A 92 11.14 -2.46 -5.46
CA SER A 92 10.74 -2.42 -6.85
C SER A 92 11.14 -1.13 -7.55
N PRO A 93 11.16 -1.11 -8.89
CA PRO A 93 11.38 0.11 -9.67
C PRO A 93 10.35 1.20 -9.36
N GLU A 94 9.10 0.85 -9.10
CA GLU A 94 8.03 1.81 -8.76
C GLU A 94 8.28 2.44 -7.39
N GLN A 95 8.74 1.65 -6.42
CA GLN A 95 9.15 2.17 -5.12
C GLN A 95 10.36 3.09 -5.26
N ALA A 96 11.35 2.70 -6.06
CA ALA A 96 12.53 3.53 -6.31
C ALA A 96 12.15 4.86 -6.97
N ALA A 97 11.33 4.82 -8.02
CA ALA A 97 10.81 6.00 -8.70
C ALA A 97 10.04 6.90 -7.73
N GLY A 98 9.17 6.32 -6.91
CA GLY A 98 8.41 7.01 -5.90
C GLY A 98 9.25 7.73 -4.84
N ILE A 99 10.32 7.09 -4.36
CA ILE A 99 11.27 7.69 -3.43
C ILE A 99 12.04 8.83 -4.13
N LEU A 100 12.53 8.60 -5.35
CA LEU A 100 13.26 9.62 -6.12
C LEU A 100 12.40 10.85 -6.38
N HIS A 101 11.13 10.66 -6.74
CA HIS A 101 10.20 11.77 -6.91
C HIS A 101 9.88 12.47 -5.58
N SER A 102 9.74 11.74 -4.47
CA SER A 102 9.54 12.36 -3.16
C SER A 102 10.75 13.17 -2.67
N LEU A 103 11.97 12.73 -3.02
CA LEU A 103 13.22 13.40 -2.61
C LEU A 103 13.61 14.58 -3.50
N PHE A 104 13.33 14.51 -4.80
CA PHE A 104 13.85 15.45 -5.80
C PHE A 104 12.79 16.05 -6.72
N GLY A 105 11.55 15.57 -6.68
CA GLY A 105 10.45 16.08 -7.46
C GLY A 105 9.89 17.37 -6.87
N ASN A 106 9.36 18.22 -7.74
CA ASN A 106 8.57 19.40 -7.36
C ASN A 106 7.06 19.13 -7.50
N GLU A 107 6.67 17.87 -7.68
CA GLU A 107 5.31 17.43 -8.01
C GLU A 107 4.83 16.41 -6.98
N ASP A 108 3.53 16.44 -6.69
CA ASP A 108 2.88 15.44 -5.86
C ASP A 108 2.87 14.09 -6.58
N VAL A 109 3.32 13.04 -5.89
CA VAL A 109 3.40 11.68 -6.47
C VAL A 109 2.48 10.72 -5.74
N PHE A 110 1.67 10.03 -6.54
CA PHE A 110 0.82 8.92 -6.09
C PHE A 110 1.42 7.60 -6.58
N ILE A 111 1.86 6.77 -5.64
CA ILE A 111 2.30 5.40 -5.92
C ILE A 111 1.16 4.47 -5.51
N VAL A 112 0.57 3.79 -6.47
CA VAL A 112 -0.44 2.76 -6.22
C VAL A 112 0.21 1.40 -6.42
N MET A 113 0.27 0.61 -5.35
CA MET A 113 0.74 -0.77 -5.41
C MET A 113 -0.42 -1.71 -5.12
N PRO A 114 -0.55 -2.83 -5.85
CA PRO A 114 -1.59 -3.83 -5.63
C PRO A 114 -1.70 -4.27 -4.17
N THR A 115 -2.94 -4.44 -3.71
CA THR A 115 -3.25 -5.05 -2.42
C THR A 115 -3.70 -6.49 -2.61
N VAL A 116 -3.04 -7.42 -1.94
CA VAL A 116 -3.38 -8.84 -2.02
C VAL A 116 -4.33 -9.17 -0.87
N VAL A 117 -5.53 -9.62 -1.18
CA VAL A 117 -6.56 -9.94 -0.19
C VAL A 117 -6.78 -11.45 -0.16
N ILE A 118 -6.49 -12.07 0.98
CA ILE A 118 -6.70 -13.49 1.23
C ILE A 118 -8.11 -13.68 1.78
N VAL A 119 -8.94 -14.39 1.02
CA VAL A 119 -10.36 -14.58 1.30
C VAL A 119 -10.62 -16.04 1.65
N PRO A 120 -11.14 -16.35 2.84
CA PRO A 120 -11.32 -17.74 3.26
C PRO A 120 -12.56 -18.42 2.67
N LEU A 121 -13.63 -17.69 2.34
CA LEU A 121 -14.86 -18.28 1.79
C LEU A 121 -15.16 -17.76 0.38
N LEU A 122 -15.56 -18.67 -0.51
CA LEU A 122 -15.95 -18.33 -1.88
C LEU A 122 -17.13 -17.34 -1.95
N ALA A 123 -18.09 -17.43 -1.04
CA ALA A 123 -19.22 -16.50 -0.99
C ALA A 123 -18.76 -15.05 -0.73
N PHE A 124 -17.80 -14.85 0.18
CA PHE A 124 -17.21 -13.53 0.43
C PHE A 124 -16.43 -13.03 -0.77
N LEU A 125 -15.72 -13.92 -1.47
CA LEU A 125 -15.03 -13.54 -2.71
C LEU A 125 -16.02 -12.98 -3.74
N HIS A 126 -17.17 -13.63 -3.94
CA HIS A 126 -18.19 -13.13 -4.86
C HIS A 126 -18.74 -11.76 -4.45
N ASP A 127 -18.95 -11.53 -3.16
CA ASP A 127 -19.40 -10.23 -2.66
C ASP A 127 -18.34 -9.14 -2.85
N LEU A 128 -17.07 -9.43 -2.54
CA LEU A 128 -15.95 -8.51 -2.74
C LEU A 128 -15.76 -8.15 -4.22
N LYS A 129 -15.86 -9.13 -5.12
CA LYS A 129 -15.86 -8.91 -6.57
C LYS A 129 -16.98 -7.95 -6.99
N ARG A 130 -18.21 -8.20 -6.53
CA ARG A 130 -19.37 -7.37 -6.84
C ARG A 130 -19.14 -5.94 -6.38
N ARG A 131 -18.70 -5.72 -5.14
CA ARG A 131 -18.40 -4.38 -4.61
C ARG A 131 -17.26 -3.69 -5.35
N ALA A 132 -16.20 -4.41 -5.70
CA ALA A 132 -15.11 -3.84 -6.48
C ALA A 132 -15.59 -3.35 -7.86
N LEU A 133 -16.47 -4.11 -8.53
CA LEU A 133 -17.12 -3.68 -9.77
C LEU A 133 -18.00 -2.44 -9.57
N GLU A 134 -18.83 -2.43 -8.53
CA GLU A 134 -19.73 -1.30 -8.19
C GLU A 134 -18.97 0.00 -7.92
N HIS A 135 -17.73 -0.10 -7.41
CA HIS A 135 -16.88 1.04 -7.11
C HIS A 135 -15.80 1.31 -8.16
N HIS A 136 -15.85 0.63 -9.31
CA HIS A 136 -14.86 0.77 -10.40
C HIS A 136 -13.41 0.51 -9.96
N ILE A 137 -13.21 -0.37 -8.97
CA ILE A 137 -11.88 -0.79 -8.49
C ILE A 137 -11.39 -1.93 -9.40
N GLN A 138 -10.20 -1.79 -9.96
CA GLN A 138 -9.61 -2.84 -10.78
C GLN A 138 -9.17 -3.99 -9.88
N TYR A 139 -9.63 -5.19 -10.19
CA TYR A 139 -9.24 -6.36 -9.42
C TYR A 139 -8.97 -7.57 -10.31
N LEU A 140 -8.20 -8.49 -9.75
CA LEU A 140 -7.94 -9.81 -10.32
C LEU A 140 -8.25 -10.88 -9.28
N VAL A 141 -8.77 -12.02 -9.72
CA VAL A 141 -8.93 -13.20 -8.88
C VAL A 141 -7.88 -14.22 -9.26
N TRP A 142 -7.00 -14.57 -8.34
CA TRP A 142 -5.98 -15.58 -8.60
C TRP A 142 -6.61 -16.97 -8.64
N LYS A 143 -6.47 -17.67 -9.78
CA LYS A 143 -7.14 -18.95 -10.04
C LYS A 143 -6.27 -20.19 -9.86
N GLY A 144 -4.95 -20.07 -9.70
CA GLY A 144 -4.04 -21.23 -9.66
C GLY A 144 -2.93 -21.20 -10.71
N GLU A 145 -3.00 -20.27 -11.65
CA GLU A 145 -2.10 -20.16 -12.80
C GLU A 145 -0.92 -19.23 -12.49
N ARG A 146 0.02 -19.07 -13.44
CA ARG A 146 1.20 -18.22 -13.27
C ARG A 146 0.80 -16.77 -12.99
N VAL A 147 1.73 -15.96 -12.48
CA VAL A 147 1.58 -14.50 -12.53
C VAL A 147 1.48 -14.10 -13.98
N ASP A 148 0.33 -13.55 -14.37
CA ASP A 148 0.18 -12.90 -15.66
C ASP A 148 0.71 -11.45 -15.55
N GLU A 149 1.25 -10.91 -16.63
CA GLU A 149 1.75 -9.53 -16.70
C GLU A 149 0.71 -8.50 -16.23
N GLY A 150 -0.59 -8.81 -16.39
CA GLY A 150 -1.69 -7.96 -15.93
C GLY A 150 -1.91 -7.91 -14.40
N MET A 151 -1.18 -8.69 -13.59
CA MET A 151 -1.30 -8.61 -12.13
C MET A 151 -0.69 -7.33 -11.54
N MET A 152 0.19 -6.65 -12.28
CA MET A 152 0.78 -5.37 -11.84
C MET A 152 -0.13 -4.17 -12.14
N ASP A 153 -1.11 -4.33 -13.03
CA ASP A 153 -2.02 -3.27 -13.47
C ASP A 153 -3.30 -3.15 -12.62
N VAL A 154 -3.44 -3.94 -11.56
CA VAL A 154 -4.69 -4.00 -10.77
C VAL A 154 -4.52 -3.44 -9.36
N ASP A 155 -5.58 -2.84 -8.81
CA ASP A 155 -5.59 -2.31 -7.46
C ASP A 155 -5.63 -3.43 -6.41
N ILE A 156 -6.39 -4.50 -6.69
CA ILE A 156 -6.65 -5.59 -5.75
C ILE A 156 -6.46 -6.95 -6.39
N ILE A 157 -5.77 -7.85 -5.71
CA ILE A 157 -5.65 -9.26 -6.08
C ILE A 157 -6.35 -10.10 -5.01
N PHE A 158 -7.50 -10.67 -5.35
CA PHE A 158 -8.19 -11.61 -4.49
C PHE A 158 -7.62 -13.02 -4.65
N VAL A 159 -7.27 -13.63 -3.52
CA VAL A 159 -6.74 -15.00 -3.48
C VAL A 159 -7.56 -15.80 -2.48
N GLN A 160 -8.06 -16.96 -2.91
CA GLN A 160 -8.72 -17.87 -1.97
C GLN A 160 -7.69 -18.51 -1.04
N LEU A 161 -8.04 -18.68 0.23
CA LEU A 161 -7.11 -19.21 1.22
C LEU A 161 -6.57 -20.61 0.84
N GLU A 162 -7.40 -21.48 0.28
CA GLU A 162 -6.99 -22.82 -0.17
C GLU A 162 -6.00 -22.78 -1.33
N LYS A 163 -6.02 -21.70 -2.09
CA LYS A 163 -5.19 -21.50 -3.27
C LYS A 163 -3.78 -21.03 -2.88
N CYS A 164 -3.62 -20.39 -1.72
CA CYS A 164 -2.32 -19.97 -1.20
C CYS A 164 -1.34 -21.13 -0.95
N GLN A 165 -1.84 -22.35 -0.76
CA GLN A 165 -1.01 -23.54 -0.55
C GLN A 165 -0.49 -24.15 -1.86
N HIS A 166 -0.99 -23.69 -3.00
CA HIS A 166 -0.61 -24.26 -4.28
C HIS A 166 0.88 -23.93 -4.56
N PRO A 167 1.72 -24.90 -4.99
CA PRO A 167 3.14 -24.64 -5.24
C PRO A 167 3.39 -23.49 -6.23
N ASN A 168 2.55 -23.40 -7.26
CA ASN A 168 2.63 -22.28 -8.22
C ASN A 168 2.34 -20.93 -7.57
N PHE A 169 1.50 -20.89 -6.53
CA PHE A 169 1.19 -19.64 -5.84
C PHE A 169 2.44 -19.05 -5.22
N LYS A 170 3.20 -19.86 -4.46
CA LYS A 170 4.40 -19.37 -3.78
C LYS A 170 5.43 -18.83 -4.78
N ASN A 171 5.75 -19.61 -5.81
CA ASN A 171 6.71 -19.20 -6.84
C ASN A 171 6.25 -17.94 -7.59
N SER A 172 4.95 -17.85 -7.86
CA SER A 172 4.33 -16.68 -8.49
C SER A 172 4.36 -15.46 -7.57
N PHE A 173 4.04 -15.67 -6.30
CA PHE A 173 3.99 -14.62 -5.31
C PHE A 173 5.38 -14.05 -5.02
N GLU A 174 6.43 -14.86 -5.01
CA GLU A 174 7.81 -14.40 -4.85
C GLU A 174 8.21 -13.38 -5.92
N SER A 175 7.81 -13.58 -7.18
CA SER A 175 8.03 -12.59 -8.24
C SER A 175 7.14 -11.35 -8.14
N LEU A 176 5.95 -11.49 -7.57
CA LEU A 176 4.98 -10.40 -7.44
C LEU A 176 5.24 -9.54 -6.20
N ALA A 177 5.73 -10.13 -5.11
CA ALA A 177 5.88 -9.54 -3.79
C ALA A 177 6.63 -8.19 -3.76
N PRO A 178 7.69 -7.97 -4.57
CA PRO A 178 8.34 -6.66 -4.63
C PRO A 178 7.39 -5.52 -5.02
N HIS A 179 6.38 -5.82 -5.83
CA HIS A 179 5.39 -4.86 -6.34
C HIS A 179 4.11 -4.83 -5.48
N VAL A 180 3.99 -5.69 -4.46
CA VAL A 180 2.83 -5.72 -3.58
C VAL A 180 3.00 -4.69 -2.47
N GLY A 181 2.00 -3.82 -2.34
CA GLY A 181 1.99 -2.80 -1.30
C GLY A 181 1.67 -3.37 0.07
N ARG A 182 0.72 -4.31 0.14
CA ARG A 182 0.29 -4.96 1.39
C ARG A 182 -0.49 -6.25 1.13
N ILE A 183 -0.53 -7.11 2.15
CA ILE A 183 -1.37 -8.31 2.19
C ILE A 183 -2.43 -8.11 3.27
N VAL A 184 -3.68 -8.44 2.98
CA VAL A 184 -4.80 -8.39 3.92
C VAL A 184 -5.39 -9.78 4.07
N TYR A 185 -5.42 -10.30 5.30
CA TYR A 185 -6.19 -11.48 5.66
C TYR A 185 -7.58 -11.06 6.10
N ASP A 186 -8.57 -11.38 5.26
CA ASP A 186 -9.96 -11.24 5.66
C ASP A 186 -10.37 -12.42 6.56
N GLU A 187 -11.28 -12.14 7.49
CA GLU A 187 -11.71 -13.07 8.54
C GLU A 187 -10.58 -13.86 9.19
N ALA A 188 -9.50 -13.16 9.53
CA ALA A 188 -8.28 -13.74 10.12
C ALA A 188 -8.57 -14.54 11.39
N HIS A 189 -9.68 -14.25 12.08
CA HIS A 189 -10.17 -15.00 13.23
C HIS A 189 -10.40 -16.51 12.93
N MET A 190 -10.57 -16.90 11.66
CA MET A 190 -10.64 -18.30 11.22
C MET A 190 -9.34 -19.08 11.47
N HIS A 191 -8.20 -18.39 11.64
CA HIS A 191 -6.91 -18.98 12.02
C HIS A 191 -6.88 -19.48 13.47
N ILE A 192 -7.99 -19.33 14.21
CA ILE A 192 -8.10 -19.69 15.62
C ILE A 192 -9.33 -20.55 15.84
N THR A 193 -10.47 -20.12 15.28
CA THR A 193 -11.79 -20.69 15.57
C THR A 193 -12.09 -21.95 14.79
N GLU A 194 -11.61 -22.04 13.55
CA GLU A 194 -12.04 -23.09 12.64
C GLU A 194 -10.91 -24.11 12.43
N TYR A 195 -11.01 -25.26 13.11
CA TYR A 195 -9.96 -26.29 13.11
C TYR A 195 -9.64 -26.83 11.71
N ARG A 196 -10.65 -26.95 10.83
CA ARG A 196 -10.44 -27.48 9.47
C ARG A 196 -9.63 -26.54 8.59
N TYR A 197 -9.73 -25.23 8.86
CA TYR A 197 -9.03 -24.19 8.13
C TYR A 197 -7.73 -23.78 8.82
N LEU A 198 -7.57 -24.05 10.11
CA LEU A 198 -6.42 -23.68 10.92
C LEU A 198 -5.08 -24.01 10.26
N ARG A 199 -4.90 -25.25 9.79
CA ARG A 199 -3.66 -25.68 9.13
C ARG A 199 -3.43 -24.88 7.85
N LYS A 200 -4.47 -24.77 7.00
CA LYS A 200 -4.39 -24.07 5.72
C LYS A 200 -4.12 -22.58 5.86
N ALA A 201 -4.79 -21.98 6.84
CA ALA A 201 -4.65 -20.59 7.24
C ALA A 201 -3.22 -20.27 7.69
N ILE A 202 -2.66 -21.10 8.59
CA ILE A 202 -1.27 -20.94 9.04
C ILE A 202 -0.30 -21.15 7.89
N ASP A 203 -0.46 -22.21 7.10
CA ASP A 203 0.45 -22.51 5.99
C ASP A 203 0.43 -21.38 4.94
N ALA A 204 -0.75 -20.85 4.61
CA ALA A 204 -0.90 -19.70 3.74
C ALA A 204 -0.22 -18.45 4.31
N ALA A 205 -0.44 -18.18 5.60
CA ALA A 205 0.17 -17.06 6.30
C ALA A 205 1.70 -17.13 6.34
N LEU A 206 2.26 -18.32 6.52
CA LEU A 206 3.69 -18.55 6.42
C LEU A 206 4.20 -18.45 4.98
N ALA A 207 3.45 -18.95 3.99
CA ALA A 207 3.83 -18.87 2.58
C ALA A 207 3.83 -17.43 2.04
N LEU A 208 3.00 -16.56 2.60
CA LEU A 208 2.82 -15.17 2.22
C LEU A 208 3.68 -14.18 3.02
N ARG A 209 4.40 -14.67 4.03
CA ARG A 209 5.35 -13.86 4.83
C ARG A 209 6.60 -13.58 4.01
N MET A 210 6.51 -12.57 3.16
CA MET A 210 7.65 -12.03 2.41
C MET A 210 8.27 -10.86 3.17
N PRO A 211 9.61 -10.75 3.19
CA PRO A 211 10.27 -9.53 3.68
C PRO A 211 9.70 -8.29 2.98
N GLY A 212 9.45 -7.23 3.76
CA GLY A 212 9.04 -5.94 3.21
C GLY A 212 7.56 -5.75 2.88
N VAL A 213 6.76 -6.82 2.79
CA VAL A 213 5.33 -6.71 2.53
C VAL A 213 4.54 -6.71 3.84
N PRO A 214 3.91 -5.59 4.23
CA PRO A 214 3.12 -5.54 5.46
C PRO A 214 1.89 -6.43 5.37
N VAL A 215 1.60 -7.15 6.47
CA VAL A 215 0.44 -8.03 6.59
C VAL A 215 -0.57 -7.42 7.57
N PHE A 216 -1.79 -7.23 7.10
CA PHE A 216 -2.93 -6.78 7.89
C PHE A 216 -3.89 -7.94 8.11
N CYS A 217 -4.44 -8.04 9.31
CA CYS A 217 -5.40 -9.09 9.65
C CYS A 217 -6.70 -8.45 10.13
N MET A 218 -7.76 -8.63 9.35
CA MET A 218 -9.10 -8.13 9.67
C MET A 218 -9.90 -9.21 10.41
N ARG A 219 -10.77 -8.78 11.33
CA ARG A 219 -11.59 -9.68 12.16
C ARG A 219 -12.88 -9.01 12.58
N ALA A 220 -13.90 -9.82 12.83
CA ALA A 220 -15.14 -9.34 13.45
C ALA A 220 -15.26 -9.70 14.96
N THR A 221 -14.95 -10.93 15.39
CA THR A 221 -15.66 -11.48 16.58
C THR A 221 -14.84 -12.18 17.68
N LEU A 222 -13.49 -12.16 17.66
CA LEU A 222 -12.70 -12.90 18.66
C LEU A 222 -12.22 -12.07 19.88
N PRO A 223 -12.13 -12.65 21.10
CA PRO A 223 -11.48 -11.98 22.23
C PRO A 223 -9.98 -11.74 22.00
N MET A 224 -9.51 -10.53 22.34
CA MET A 224 -8.14 -10.09 22.08
C MET A 224 -7.03 -10.99 22.66
N PRO A 225 -7.13 -11.50 23.91
CA PRO A 225 -6.08 -12.34 24.47
C PRO A 225 -5.80 -13.62 23.66
N LEU A 226 -6.85 -14.19 23.05
CA LEU A 226 -6.75 -15.40 22.25
C LEU A 226 -6.05 -15.13 20.91
N ILE A 227 -6.34 -13.98 20.31
CA ILE A 227 -5.73 -13.52 19.06
C ILE A 227 -4.26 -13.22 19.29
N GLN A 228 -3.93 -12.36 20.26
CA GLN A 228 -2.54 -11.97 20.52
C GLN A 228 -1.66 -13.19 20.77
N LYS A 229 -2.12 -14.15 21.58
CA LYS A 229 -1.36 -15.37 21.83
C LYS A 229 -1.11 -16.16 20.55
N THR A 230 -2.13 -16.36 19.72
CA THR A 230 -2.03 -17.19 18.52
C THR A 230 -1.26 -16.49 17.39
N PHE A 231 -1.55 -15.21 17.15
CA PHE A 231 -0.98 -14.44 16.05
C PHE A 231 0.48 -14.07 16.34
N LYS A 232 0.83 -13.76 17.60
CA LYS A 232 2.22 -13.57 17.99
C LYS A 232 3.02 -14.87 17.86
N SER A 233 2.49 -15.99 18.34
CA SER A 233 3.23 -17.27 18.35
C SER A 233 3.31 -17.96 16.99
N LYS A 234 2.27 -17.87 16.16
CA LYS A 234 2.19 -18.60 14.88
C LYS A 234 2.49 -17.73 13.68
N LEU A 235 2.11 -16.46 13.73
CA LEU A 235 2.19 -15.55 12.58
C LEU A 235 3.21 -14.43 12.79
N TRP A 236 3.83 -14.31 13.97
CA TRP A 236 4.74 -13.22 14.36
C TRP A 236 4.16 -11.82 14.14
N ILE A 237 2.86 -11.64 14.37
CA ILE A 237 2.20 -10.34 14.31
C ILE A 237 2.26 -9.70 15.69
N THR A 238 2.83 -8.50 15.77
CA THR A 238 3.16 -7.81 17.04
C THR A 238 2.37 -6.52 17.26
N TYR A 239 1.81 -5.93 16.20
CA TYR A 239 1.06 -4.68 16.26
C TYR A 239 -0.44 -4.95 16.10
N TYR A 240 -1.23 -4.33 16.98
CA TYR A 240 -2.70 -4.47 17.02
C TYR A 240 -3.31 -3.06 17.12
N CYS A 241 -4.17 -2.71 16.16
CA CYS A 241 -4.87 -1.41 16.12
C CYS A 241 -6.33 -1.58 16.57
N PHE A 242 -6.86 -0.61 17.32
CA PHE A 242 -8.21 -0.60 17.88
C PHE A 242 -8.90 0.74 17.60
N GLU A 243 -10.24 0.76 17.69
CA GLU A 243 -11.03 2.01 17.65
C GLU A 243 -10.61 2.99 18.76
N ASP A 244 -10.12 2.48 19.90
CA ASP A 244 -9.63 3.27 21.04
C ASP A 244 -8.11 3.58 21.01
N GLY A 245 -7.41 3.26 19.90
CA GLY A 245 -5.98 3.55 19.70
C GLY A 245 -5.09 2.33 19.40
N ILE A 246 -3.78 2.56 19.29
CA ILE A 246 -2.79 1.52 19.02
C ILE A 246 -2.25 0.96 20.34
N ILE A 247 -2.36 -0.35 20.56
CA ILE A 247 -1.67 -1.03 21.67
C ILE A 247 -0.42 -1.68 21.09
N GLU A 248 0.74 -1.08 21.33
CA GLU A 248 2.01 -1.75 21.03
C GLU A 248 2.14 -3.00 21.89
N GLY A 249 2.29 -4.16 21.24
CA GLY A 249 2.79 -5.35 21.92
C GLY A 249 4.25 -5.11 22.27
N GLY A 250 4.54 -4.83 23.54
CA GLY A 250 5.90 -4.54 24.06
C GLY A 250 7.02 -5.52 23.66
N PRO A 251 8.27 -5.18 23.97
CA PRO A 251 9.44 -5.49 23.15
C PRO A 251 9.76 -6.99 23.10
N VAL A 252 10.18 -7.46 21.93
CA VAL A 252 11.00 -8.67 21.82
C VAL A 252 12.43 -8.22 21.55
N ILE A 253 13.16 -7.93 22.63
CA ILE A 253 14.62 -8.05 22.61
C ILE A 253 14.89 -9.55 22.51
N GLY A 254 15.08 -10.02 21.29
CA GLY A 254 15.46 -11.39 20.99
C GLY A 254 16.31 -11.35 19.74
N HIS A 255 17.62 -11.51 19.90
CA HIS A 255 18.60 -11.69 18.84
C HIS A 255 18.13 -12.72 17.80
N ALA A 256 17.46 -12.27 16.75
CA ALA A 256 17.45 -12.93 15.46
C ALA A 256 18.28 -12.04 14.54
N ARG A 257 19.40 -12.62 14.09
CA ARG A 257 20.47 -11.98 13.30
C ARG A 257 19.93 -10.91 12.35
N SER A 258 20.47 -9.72 12.56
CA SER A 258 20.51 -8.55 11.69
C SER A 258 20.58 -8.88 10.20
N THR A 259 19.44 -8.92 9.49
CA THR A 259 19.38 -8.73 8.03
C THR A 259 17.95 -8.51 7.50
N TRP A 260 17.09 -7.67 8.08
CA TRP A 260 15.71 -7.58 7.56
C TRP A 260 15.13 -6.17 7.67
N LEU A 261 15.21 -5.38 6.59
CA LEU A 261 14.44 -4.15 6.45
C LEU A 261 13.96 -3.94 5.00
N LEU A 262 12.63 -3.80 4.93
CA LEU A 262 11.73 -3.34 3.87
C LEU A 262 11.65 -4.07 2.53
#